data_AF-A0AA46L6D7-F1
#
_entry.id   AF-A0AA46L6D7-F1
#
_cell.length_a   1.000
_cell.length_b   1.000
_cell.length_c   1.000
_cell.angle_alpha   90.00
_cell.angle_beta   90.00
_cell.angle_gamma   90.00
#
_symmetry.space_group_name_H-M   'P 1'
#
loop_
_entity.id
_entity.type
_entity.pdbx_description
1 polymer ?
#
loop_
_entity_poly.entity_id
_entity_poly.type
_entity_poly.pdbx_seq_one_letter_code
_entity_poly.pdbx_strand_id
1 'polypeptide(L)'
;MEYPTQIILDWIANYFWPYVRISSMLMVMTVTGARFVSPRIRLYLGLAITFAVMPAIPAVPQDIQLLSFRGFMTIAEQMIIGVAMGMVTQFMIQTFVLLGQILGMQSSLGFASMVDPANGQNTPLLGQLFMFLTTMFFLATDGHLKMLQLVVFSFKTLPIGSGTLTAVDFRDMAGWLGIMFKTALSMSLSGIIALLTINLSFGVMTRAAPQLNIFSLGFAFALMVGLLICWYILAGLYSHYELYWALGEEQICSLIRLNC
;
A
#
# COMPACT_ATOMS: atom_id res chain seq x y z
N MET A 1 25.75 -8.37 41.90
CA MET A 1 25.53 -7.15 41.09
C MET A 1 24.03 -6.97 40.99
N GLU A 2 23.44 -6.27 41.96
CA GLU A 2 22.02 -5.90 41.88
C GLU A 2 21.96 -4.74 40.88
N TYR A 3 21.65 -5.04 39.61
CA TYR A 3 21.26 -3.98 38.70
C TYR A 3 19.98 -3.37 39.28
N PRO A 4 19.96 -2.07 39.61
CA PRO A 4 18.72 -1.44 40.03
C PRO A 4 17.72 -1.65 38.90
N THR A 5 16.52 -2.14 39.24
CA THR A 5 15.44 -2.45 38.30
C THR A 5 15.14 -1.29 37.34
N GLN A 6 15.40 -0.06 37.79
CA GLN A 6 15.32 1.17 36.99
C GLN A 6 16.22 1.14 35.74
N ILE A 7 17.49 0.71 35.84
CA ILE A 7 18.40 0.67 34.68
C ILE A 7 17.91 -0.32 33.61
N ILE A 8 17.38 -1.47 34.04
CA ILE A 8 16.84 -2.48 33.11
C ILE A 8 15.59 -1.94 32.41
N LEU A 9 14.70 -1.28 33.15
CA LEU A 9 13.49 -0.69 32.61
C LEU A 9 13.78 0.48 31.66
N ASP A 10 14.75 1.33 31.98
CA ASP A 10 15.18 2.44 31.12
C ASP A 10 15.86 1.93 29.84
N TRP A 11 16.66 0.87 29.95
CA TRP A 11 17.24 0.22 28.78
C TRP A 11 16.13 -0.32 27.88
N ILE A 12 15.16 -1.08 28.41
CA ILE A 12 14.03 -1.58 27.64
C ILE A 12 13.21 -0.44 27.04
N ALA A 13 12.96 0.64 27.79
CA ALA A 13 12.20 1.80 27.31
C ALA A 13 12.85 2.47 26.10
N ASN A 14 14.18 2.61 26.12
CA ASN A 14 14.95 3.16 24.99
C ASN A 14 14.74 2.39 23.67
N TYR A 15 14.60 1.06 23.71
CA TYR A 15 14.35 0.27 22.50
C TYR A 15 12.88 0.10 22.16
N PHE A 16 12.01 0.15 23.17
CA PHE A 16 10.61 -0.22 23.00
C PHE A 16 9.85 0.73 22.06
N TRP A 17 9.99 2.04 22.23
CA TRP A 17 9.27 3.00 21.38
C TRP A 17 9.77 3.01 19.92
N PRO A 18 11.08 2.99 19.63
CA PRO A 18 11.57 2.80 18.26
C PRO A 18 11.11 1.49 17.65
N TYR A 19 11.15 0.40 18.42
CA TYR A 19 10.66 -0.91 17.99
C TYR A 19 9.18 -0.86 17.62
N VAL A 20 8.34 -0.20 18.42
CA VAL A 20 6.90 -0.04 18.11
C VAL A 20 6.70 0.67 16.77
N ARG A 21 7.39 1.79 16.51
CA ARG A 21 7.29 2.53 15.24
C ARG A 21 7.74 1.69 14.03
N ILE A 22 8.89 1.00 14.17
CA ILE A 22 9.44 0.16 13.10
C ILE A 22 8.51 -1.04 12.85
N SER A 23 8.09 -1.74 13.91
CA SER A 23 7.23 -2.91 13.80
C SER A 23 5.84 -2.55 13.26
N SER A 24 5.26 -1.41 13.65
CA SER A 24 3.96 -0.98 13.13
C SER A 24 4.03 -0.64 11.64
N MET A 25 5.11 0.00 11.18
CA MET A 25 5.36 0.19 9.75
C MET A 25 5.52 -1.15 9.02
N LEU A 26 6.35 -2.06 9.53
CA LEU A 26 6.59 -3.36 8.90
C LEU A 26 5.34 -4.25 8.83
N MET A 27 4.40 -4.11 9.78
CA MET A 27 3.14 -4.84 9.75
C MET A 27 2.21 -4.37 8.65
N VAL A 28 2.28 -3.10 8.25
CA VAL A 28 1.41 -2.51 7.22
C VAL A 28 2.11 -2.44 5.86
N MET A 29 3.44 -2.31 5.81
CA MET A 29 4.20 -2.21 4.57
C MET A 29 3.91 -3.38 3.64
N THR A 30 3.75 -3.11 2.35
CA THR A 30 3.22 -4.07 1.37
C THR A 30 3.96 -5.41 1.33
N VAL A 31 5.30 -5.42 1.40
CA VAL A 31 6.07 -6.67 1.31
C VAL A 31 6.08 -7.42 2.63
N THR A 32 6.59 -6.80 3.70
CA THR A 32 6.80 -7.49 4.98
C THR A 32 5.50 -7.74 5.72
N GLY A 33 4.53 -6.85 5.56
CA GLY A 33 3.19 -6.93 6.14
C GLY A 33 2.25 -7.88 5.40
N ALA A 34 2.67 -8.40 4.23
CA ALA A 34 1.88 -9.33 3.45
C ALA A 34 1.58 -10.63 4.22
N ARG A 35 0.47 -11.28 3.84
CA ARG A 35 0.02 -12.54 4.42
C ARG A 35 1.02 -13.70 4.24
N PHE A 36 1.92 -13.59 3.26
CA PHE A 36 2.94 -14.60 2.98
C PHE A 36 4.03 -14.67 4.08
N VAL A 37 4.20 -13.63 4.89
CA VAL A 37 5.22 -13.57 5.95
C VAL A 37 4.58 -13.82 7.31
N SER A 38 5.07 -14.84 8.02
CA SER A 38 4.55 -15.16 9.35
C SER A 38 4.74 -13.99 10.33
N PRO A 39 3.81 -13.77 11.29
CA PRO A 39 3.96 -12.70 12.28
C PRO A 39 5.25 -12.79 13.10
N ARG A 40 5.76 -14.01 13.33
CA ARG A 40 7.01 -14.23 14.07
C ARG A 40 8.23 -13.68 13.33
N ILE A 41 8.30 -13.91 12.01
CA ILE A 41 9.40 -13.38 11.19
C ILE A 41 9.37 -11.85 11.21
N ARG A 42 8.18 -11.24 11.09
CA ARG A 42 8.02 -9.79 11.18
C ARG A 42 8.50 -9.22 12.52
N LEU A 43 8.16 -9.90 13.61
CA LEU A 43 8.55 -9.50 14.96
C LEU A 43 10.09 -9.51 15.12
N TYR A 44 10.74 -10.62 14.75
CA TYR A 44 12.20 -10.72 14.86
C TYR A 44 12.93 -9.76 13.90
N LEU A 45 12.38 -9.53 12.71
CA LEU A 45 12.94 -8.56 11.76
C LEU A 45 12.83 -7.13 12.28
N GLY A 46 11.69 -6.74 12.86
CA GLY A 46 11.53 -5.45 13.51
C GLY A 46 12.54 -5.24 14.64
N LEU A 47 12.71 -6.25 15.50
CA LEU A 47 13.65 -6.24 16.61
C LEU A 47 15.11 -6.15 16.12
N ALA A 48 15.48 -6.91 15.09
CA ALA A 48 16.81 -6.85 14.48
C ALA A 48 17.11 -5.49 13.86
N ILE A 49 16.13 -4.89 13.17
CA ILE A 49 16.28 -3.54 12.60
C ILE A 49 16.46 -2.51 13.71
N THR A 50 15.69 -2.59 14.81
CA THR A 50 15.84 -1.68 15.95
C THR A 50 17.25 -1.70 16.52
N PHE A 51 17.87 -2.88 16.65
CA PHE A 51 19.27 -2.98 17.06
C PHE A 51 20.24 -2.34 16.05
N ALA A 52 20.01 -2.53 14.76
CA ALA A 52 20.87 -1.97 13.72
C ALA A 52 20.80 -0.43 13.67
N VAL A 53 19.62 0.16 13.91
CA VAL A 53 19.40 1.61 13.82
C VAL A 53 19.65 2.35 15.13
N MET A 54 19.96 1.62 16.21
CA MET A 54 20.15 2.18 17.55
C MET A 54 21.10 3.38 17.59
N PRO A 55 22.29 3.38 16.96
CA PRO A 55 23.20 4.52 17.04
C PRO A 55 22.65 5.79 16.36
N ALA A 56 21.67 5.66 15.47
CA ALA A 56 21.07 6.76 14.74
C ALA A 56 19.86 7.38 15.47
N ILE A 57 19.35 6.73 16.52
CA ILE A 57 18.17 7.17 17.26
C ILE A 57 18.59 8.13 18.38
N PRO A 58 18.01 9.34 18.48
CA PRO A 58 18.28 10.24 19.59
C PRO A 58 17.79 9.64 20.92
N ALA A 59 18.42 10.04 22.03
CA ALA A 59 18.00 9.60 23.35
C ALA A 59 16.52 9.92 23.58
N VAL A 60 15.76 8.91 23.99
CA VAL A 60 14.32 9.09 24.25
C VAL A 60 14.10 9.71 25.63
N PRO A 61 12.98 10.41 25.85
CA PRO A 61 12.72 11.08 27.13
C PRO A 61 12.65 10.08 28.29
N GLN A 62 13.53 10.24 29.28
CA GLN A 62 13.65 9.35 30.45
C GLN A 62 12.56 9.61 31.52
N ASP A 63 11.81 10.70 31.39
CA ASP A 63 10.71 11.06 32.29
C ASP A 63 9.43 10.25 32.00
N ILE A 64 9.34 9.60 30.85
CA ILE A 64 8.17 8.82 30.44
C ILE A 64 8.37 7.36 30.82
N GLN A 65 7.78 6.96 31.95
CA GLN A 65 7.74 5.55 32.36
C GLN A 65 6.86 4.73 31.41
N LEU A 66 7.32 3.55 30.99
CA LEU A 66 6.58 2.64 30.10
C LEU A 66 5.18 2.26 30.61
N LEU A 67 5.07 1.93 31.89
CA LEU A 67 3.82 1.49 32.54
C LEU A 67 2.97 2.66 33.07
N SER A 68 3.12 3.85 32.49
CA SER A 68 2.32 5.03 32.84
C SER A 68 1.30 5.36 31.75
N PHE A 69 0.26 6.12 32.11
CA PHE A 69 -0.73 6.61 31.14
C PHE A 69 -0.06 7.39 29.98
N ARG A 70 0.97 8.20 30.28
CA ARG A 70 1.77 8.90 29.27
C ARG A 70 2.53 7.94 28.36
N GLY A 71 3.13 6.88 28.92
CA GLY A 71 3.82 5.85 28.15
C GLY A 71 2.90 5.14 27.14
N PHE A 72 1.68 4.79 27.56
CA PHE A 72 0.66 4.22 26.65
C PHE A 72 0.24 5.18 25.53
N MET A 73 0.09 6.47 25.85
CA MET A 73 -0.22 7.49 24.85
C MET A 73 0.91 7.62 23.81
N THR A 74 2.17 7.64 24.25
CA THR A 74 3.33 7.66 23.33
C THR A 74 3.39 6.40 22.47
N ILE A 75 3.10 5.21 23.01
CA ILE A 75 3.04 3.97 22.23
C ILE A 75 1.99 4.08 21.11
N ALA A 76 0.80 4.60 21.42
CA ALA A 76 -0.25 4.81 20.44
C ALA A 76 0.18 5.79 19.34
N GLU A 77 0.83 6.91 19.70
CA GLU A 77 1.40 7.86 18.74
C GLU A 77 2.44 7.22 17.82
N GLN A 78 3.39 6.46 18.38
CA GLN A 78 4.41 5.76 17.59
C GLN A 78 3.81 4.70 16.66
N MET A 79 2.80 3.98 17.13
CA MET A 79 2.07 3.02 16.32
C MET A 79 1.40 3.72 15.14
N ILE A 80 0.69 4.82 15.38
CA ILE A 80 -0.01 5.59 14.34
C ILE A 80 0.96 6.11 13.28
N ILE A 81 2.12 6.65 13.67
CA ILE A 81 3.14 7.13 12.72
C ILE A 81 3.63 5.99 11.81
N GLY A 82 3.99 4.84 12.39
CA GLY A 82 4.46 3.72 11.57
C GLY A 82 3.36 3.14 10.67
N VAL A 83 2.13 3.02 11.18
CA VAL A 83 0.96 2.62 10.36
C VAL A 83 0.76 3.58 9.20
N ALA A 84 0.81 4.89 9.45
CA ALA A 84 0.64 5.93 8.43
C ALA A 84 1.68 5.79 7.30
N MET A 85 2.95 5.63 7.65
CA MET A 85 4.03 5.41 6.67
C MET A 85 3.81 4.14 5.85
N GLY A 86 3.48 3.02 6.51
CA GLY A 86 3.19 1.77 5.82
C GLY A 86 1.97 1.86 4.92
N MET A 87 0.95 2.61 5.32
CA MET A 87 -0.31 2.74 4.59
C MET A 87 -0.14 3.41 3.22
N VAL A 88 0.81 4.34 3.07
CA VAL A 88 1.12 4.94 1.76
C VAL A 88 1.53 3.86 0.75
N THR A 89 2.37 2.92 1.16
CA THR A 89 2.77 1.78 0.29
C THR A 89 1.60 0.85 -0.04
N GLN A 90 0.62 0.72 0.87
CA GLN A 90 -0.61 -0.01 0.62
C GLN A 90 -1.48 0.70 -0.41
N PHE A 91 -1.70 2.01 -0.28
CA PHE A 91 -2.43 2.80 -1.28
C PHE A 91 -1.77 2.70 -2.66
N MET A 92 -0.45 2.66 -2.69
CA MET A 92 0.29 2.41 -3.92
C MET A 92 -0.11 1.12 -4.60
N ILE A 93 0.00 0.00 -3.90
CA ILE A 93 -0.24 -1.30 -4.49
C ILE A 93 -1.73 -1.46 -4.82
N GLN A 94 -2.61 -0.95 -3.97
CA GLN A 94 -4.06 -0.96 -4.19
C GLN A 94 -4.47 -0.16 -5.43
N THR A 95 -3.75 0.89 -5.82
CA THR A 95 -4.00 1.60 -7.09
C THR A 95 -3.85 0.68 -8.30
N PHE A 96 -2.80 -0.14 -8.32
CA PHE A 96 -2.57 -1.11 -9.41
C PHE A 96 -3.53 -2.30 -9.34
N VAL A 97 -3.91 -2.73 -8.13
CA VAL A 97 -4.98 -3.74 -7.94
C VAL A 97 -6.29 -3.22 -8.53
N LEU A 98 -6.64 -1.96 -8.28
CA LEU A 98 -7.85 -1.34 -8.80
C LEU A 98 -7.82 -1.23 -10.32
N LEU A 99 -6.67 -0.88 -10.92
CA LEU A 99 -6.48 -0.96 -12.37
C LEU A 99 -6.75 -2.38 -12.91
N GLY A 100 -6.20 -3.40 -12.27
CA GLY A 100 -6.41 -4.79 -12.67
C GLY A 100 -7.86 -5.23 -12.55
N GLN A 101 -8.54 -4.82 -11.48
CA GLN A 101 -9.96 -5.09 -11.27
C GLN A 101 -10.84 -4.40 -12.30
N ILE A 102 -10.59 -3.13 -12.63
CA ILE A 102 -11.33 -2.41 -13.67
C ILE A 102 -11.22 -3.14 -15.01
N LEU A 103 -10.00 -3.48 -15.44
CA LEU A 103 -9.78 -4.19 -16.70
C LEU A 103 -10.39 -5.60 -16.69
N GLY A 104 -10.33 -6.31 -15.56
CA GLY A 104 -10.94 -7.63 -15.38
C GLY A 104 -12.46 -7.59 -15.46
N MET A 105 -13.08 -6.57 -14.86
CA MET A 105 -14.54 -6.39 -14.90
C MET A 105 -15.01 -6.00 -16.31
N GLN A 106 -14.26 -5.15 -17.03
CA GLN A 106 -14.57 -4.75 -18.41
C GLN A 106 -14.40 -5.90 -19.42
N SER A 107 -13.43 -6.78 -19.20
CA SER A 107 -13.18 -7.97 -20.04
C SER A 107 -14.08 -9.17 -19.71
N SER A 108 -15.10 -8.97 -18.87
CA SER A 108 -16.08 -9.99 -18.44
C SER A 108 -15.53 -11.12 -17.57
N LEU A 109 -14.26 -11.08 -17.15
CA LEU A 109 -13.68 -12.04 -16.21
C LEU A 109 -14.31 -11.97 -14.81
N GLY A 110 -14.84 -10.80 -14.43
CA GLY A 110 -15.54 -10.56 -13.17
C GLY A 110 -17.07 -10.55 -13.29
N PHE A 111 -17.65 -11.19 -14.30
CA PHE A 111 -19.09 -11.08 -14.59
C PHE A 111 -20.00 -11.54 -13.43
N ALA A 112 -19.61 -12.60 -12.71
CA ALA A 112 -20.42 -13.14 -11.61
C ALA A 112 -20.71 -12.11 -10.51
N SER A 113 -19.69 -11.35 -10.09
CA SER A 113 -19.84 -10.29 -9.08
C SER A 113 -20.54 -9.03 -9.60
N MET A 114 -20.59 -8.83 -10.93
CA MET A 114 -21.31 -7.70 -11.53
C MET A 114 -22.83 -7.93 -11.58
N VAL A 115 -23.24 -9.18 -11.80
CA VAL A 115 -24.66 -9.57 -11.86
C VAL A 115 -25.24 -9.78 -10.47
N ASP A 116 -24.51 -10.46 -9.59
CA ASP A 116 -24.91 -10.65 -8.20
C ASP A 116 -23.77 -10.18 -7.27
N PRO A 117 -23.80 -8.92 -6.81
CA PRO A 117 -22.81 -8.41 -5.86
C PRO A 117 -22.88 -9.06 -4.47
N ALA A 118 -24.01 -9.68 -4.11
CA ALA A 118 -24.23 -10.23 -2.78
C ALA A 118 -23.73 -11.68 -2.66
N ASN A 119 -24.00 -12.53 -3.66
CA ASN A 119 -23.63 -13.95 -3.65
C ASN A 119 -22.70 -14.36 -4.79
N GLY A 120 -22.41 -13.46 -5.73
CA GLY A 120 -21.54 -13.76 -6.87
C GLY A 120 -20.10 -14.01 -6.43
N GLN A 121 -19.50 -15.04 -7.00
CA GLN A 121 -18.08 -15.33 -6.77
C GLN A 121 -17.21 -14.26 -7.45
N ASN A 122 -16.42 -13.56 -6.65
CA ASN A 122 -15.44 -12.62 -7.16
C ASN A 122 -14.13 -13.35 -7.46
N THR A 123 -13.69 -13.36 -8.72
CA THR A 123 -12.39 -13.88 -9.14
C THR A 123 -11.43 -12.74 -9.44
N PRO A 124 -10.65 -12.24 -8.45
CA PRO A 124 -9.77 -11.09 -8.62
C PRO A 124 -8.46 -11.45 -9.33
N LEU A 125 -8.53 -12.17 -10.47
CA LEU A 125 -7.34 -12.71 -11.14
C LEU A 125 -6.39 -11.60 -11.62
N LEU A 126 -6.91 -10.62 -12.36
CA LEU A 126 -6.09 -9.50 -12.85
C LEU A 126 -5.63 -8.62 -11.69
N GLY A 127 -6.49 -8.33 -10.71
CA GLY A 127 -6.10 -7.58 -9.52
C GLY A 127 -4.90 -8.23 -8.79
N GLN A 128 -4.91 -9.56 -8.67
CA GLN A 128 -3.81 -10.31 -8.08
C GLN A 128 -2.54 -10.28 -8.95
N LEU A 129 -2.68 -10.37 -10.27
CA LEU A 129 -1.55 -10.24 -11.20
C LEU A 129 -0.85 -8.88 -11.05
N PHE A 130 -1.63 -7.79 -11.06
CA PHE A 130 -1.08 -6.44 -10.88
C PHE A 130 -0.51 -6.23 -9.48
N MET A 131 -1.08 -6.85 -8.44
CA MET A 131 -0.50 -6.85 -7.09
C MET A 131 0.91 -7.44 -7.09
N PHE A 132 1.09 -8.61 -7.72
CA PHE A 132 2.42 -9.25 -7.81
C PHE A 132 3.41 -8.41 -8.61
N LEU A 133 2.99 -7.86 -9.75
CA LEU A 133 3.83 -7.00 -10.59
C LEU A 133 4.31 -5.76 -9.84
N THR A 134 3.41 -5.02 -9.20
CA THR A 134 3.77 -3.81 -8.46
C THR A 134 4.60 -4.13 -7.23
N THR A 135 4.36 -5.27 -6.57
CA THR A 135 5.23 -5.74 -5.48
C THR A 135 6.64 -6.04 -6.00
N MET A 136 6.76 -6.64 -7.19
CA MET A 136 8.06 -6.85 -7.83
C MET A 136 8.74 -5.53 -8.21
N PHE A 137 8.01 -4.54 -8.73
CA PHE A 137 8.57 -3.21 -8.99
C PHE A 137 9.09 -2.55 -7.71
N PHE A 138 8.31 -2.62 -6.63
CA PHE A 138 8.73 -2.11 -5.32
C PHE A 138 9.98 -2.78 -4.77
N LEU A 139 10.18 -4.07 -5.04
CA LEU A 139 11.41 -4.77 -4.68
C LEU A 139 12.55 -4.45 -5.64
N ALA A 140 12.30 -4.36 -6.94
CA ALA A 140 13.30 -4.11 -7.98
C ALA A 140 13.90 -2.70 -7.89
N THR A 141 13.12 -1.71 -7.45
CA THR A 141 13.59 -0.33 -7.22
C THR A 141 14.07 -0.09 -5.79
N ASP A 142 14.26 -1.15 -4.99
CA ASP A 142 14.67 -1.06 -3.58
C ASP A 142 13.77 -0.16 -2.72
N GLY A 143 12.48 -0.07 -3.05
CA GLY A 143 11.52 0.77 -2.32
C GLY A 143 11.44 0.41 -0.84
N HIS A 144 11.63 -0.88 -0.50
CA HIS A 144 11.70 -1.36 0.87
C HIS A 144 12.90 -0.79 1.66
N LEU A 145 14.08 -0.64 1.03
CA LEU A 145 15.24 -0.02 1.68
C LEU A 145 15.00 1.48 1.89
N LYS A 146 14.40 2.15 0.91
CA LYS A 146 14.03 3.56 1.02
C LYS A 146 13.03 3.80 2.15
N MET A 147 12.01 2.94 2.30
CA MET A 147 11.08 2.99 3.43
C MET A 147 11.79 2.87 4.79
N LEU A 148 12.77 1.98 4.91
CA LEU A 148 13.56 1.85 6.13
C LEU A 148 14.38 3.11 6.42
N GLN A 149 15.00 3.71 5.40
CA GLN A 149 15.71 4.98 5.54
C GLN A 149 14.78 6.09 6.03
N LEU A 150 13.56 6.20 5.48
CA LEU A 150 12.56 7.18 5.90
C LEU A 150 12.15 6.98 7.36
N VAL A 151 12.01 5.74 7.84
CA VAL A 151 11.73 5.49 9.27
C VAL A 151 12.90 5.94 10.12
N VAL A 152 14.14 5.68 9.71
CA VAL A 152 15.32 6.11 10.47
C VAL A 152 15.38 7.65 10.55
N PHE A 153 15.12 8.34 9.45
CA PHE A 153 15.06 9.82 9.45
C PHE A 153 13.90 10.35 10.29
N SER A 154 12.77 9.63 10.33
CA SER A 154 11.61 10.03 11.14
C SER A 154 11.95 10.17 12.62
N PHE A 155 12.94 9.44 13.15
CA PHE A 155 13.34 9.58 14.56
C PHE A 155 14.04 10.91 14.86
N LYS A 156 14.61 11.58 13.84
CA LYS A 156 15.23 12.89 13.98
C LYS A 156 14.23 14.03 13.75
N THR A 157 13.33 13.87 12.79
CA THR A 157 12.35 14.92 12.43
C THR A 157 11.08 14.89 13.29
N LEU A 158 10.64 13.69 13.68
CA LEU A 158 9.55 13.43 14.62
C LEU A 158 10.09 12.65 15.83
N PRO A 159 10.73 13.33 16.80
CA PRO A 159 11.31 12.66 17.96
C PRO A 159 10.22 12.01 18.82
N ILE A 160 10.61 10.99 19.56
CA ILE A 160 9.68 10.27 20.45
C ILE A 160 9.33 11.18 21.63
N GLY A 161 8.04 11.38 21.87
CA GLY A 161 7.53 12.22 22.97
C GLY A 161 7.39 13.72 22.64
N SER A 162 7.83 14.17 21.46
CA SER A 162 7.69 15.57 21.04
C SER A 162 6.97 15.68 19.69
N GLY A 163 5.65 15.80 19.75
CA GLY A 163 4.79 16.01 18.57
C GLY A 163 4.40 14.72 17.85
N THR A 164 3.22 14.76 17.22
CA THR A 164 2.65 13.66 16.45
C THR A 164 2.14 14.18 15.11
N LEU A 165 1.46 13.33 14.36
CA LEU A 165 0.71 13.72 13.17
C LEU A 165 -0.38 14.72 13.55
N THR A 166 -0.46 15.80 12.77
CA THR A 166 -1.48 16.84 12.93
C THR A 166 -2.77 16.43 12.22
N ALA A 167 -3.86 17.13 12.52
CA ALA A 167 -5.13 16.92 11.84
C ALA A 167 -5.05 17.12 10.32
N VAL A 168 -4.12 17.96 9.84
CA VAL A 168 -3.87 18.19 8.42
C VAL A 168 -3.28 16.93 7.78
N ASP A 169 -2.30 16.30 8.43
CA ASP A 169 -1.66 15.08 7.94
C ASP A 169 -2.67 13.93 7.77
N PHE A 170 -3.61 13.78 8.70
CA PHE A 170 -4.69 12.80 8.58
C PHE A 170 -5.66 13.12 7.44
N ARG A 171 -5.99 14.40 7.22
CA ARG A 171 -6.85 14.83 6.13
C ARG A 171 -6.21 14.56 4.77
N ASP A 172 -4.92 14.86 4.63
CA ASP A 172 -4.18 14.63 3.40
C ASP A 172 -4.08 13.13 3.11
N MET A 173 -3.82 12.32 4.14
CA MET A 173 -3.81 10.86 4.00
C MET A 173 -5.19 10.27 3.68
N ALA A 174 -6.29 10.86 4.17
CA ALA A 174 -7.63 10.47 3.74
C ALA A 174 -7.91 10.84 2.26
N GLY A 175 -7.29 11.92 1.77
CA GLY A 175 -7.36 12.35 0.36
C GLY A 175 -6.74 11.36 -0.62
N TRP A 176 -5.87 10.45 -0.16
CA TRP A 176 -5.22 9.45 -1.01
C TRP A 176 -6.19 8.52 -1.70
N LEU A 177 -7.36 8.25 -1.13
CA LEU A 177 -8.39 7.44 -1.81
C LEU A 177 -8.79 8.09 -3.15
N GLY A 178 -8.98 9.41 -3.19
CA GLY A 178 -9.27 10.13 -4.43
C GLY A 178 -8.11 10.07 -5.42
N ILE A 179 -6.87 10.14 -4.92
CA ILE A 179 -5.67 9.99 -5.74
C ILE A 179 -5.62 8.60 -6.37
N MET A 180 -5.86 7.53 -5.60
CA MET A 180 -5.87 6.14 -6.08
C MET A 180 -6.86 5.95 -7.23
N PHE A 181 -8.09 6.43 -7.09
CA PHE A 181 -9.10 6.35 -8.16
C PHE A 181 -8.68 7.17 -9.39
N LYS A 182 -8.17 8.39 -9.19
CA LYS A 182 -7.69 9.25 -10.27
C LYS A 182 -6.58 8.57 -11.07
N THR A 183 -5.59 8.00 -10.40
CA THR A 183 -4.42 7.41 -11.06
C THR A 183 -4.74 6.07 -11.70
N ALA A 184 -5.50 5.20 -11.03
CA ALA A 184 -5.94 3.95 -11.61
C ALA A 184 -6.84 4.18 -12.85
N LEU A 185 -7.74 5.16 -12.80
CA LEU A 185 -8.55 5.54 -13.96
C LEU A 185 -7.68 6.10 -15.09
N SER A 186 -6.74 7.00 -14.78
CA SER A 186 -5.81 7.57 -15.76
C SER A 186 -4.99 6.48 -16.47
N MET A 187 -4.51 5.47 -15.73
CA MET A 187 -3.71 4.38 -16.30
C MET A 187 -4.57 3.39 -17.10
N SER A 188 -5.82 3.15 -16.70
CA SER A 188 -6.73 2.22 -17.38
C SER A 188 -7.56 2.87 -18.50
N LEU A 189 -7.47 4.20 -18.68
CA LEU A 189 -8.34 4.96 -19.57
C LEU A 189 -8.33 4.45 -21.02
N SER A 190 -7.14 4.15 -21.55
CA SER A 190 -6.97 3.62 -22.91
C SER A 190 -7.66 2.25 -23.07
N GLY A 191 -7.53 1.38 -22.07
CA GLY A 191 -8.17 0.06 -22.05
C GLY A 191 -9.68 0.13 -21.88
N ILE A 192 -10.16 1.03 -21.02
CA ILE A 192 -11.60 1.29 -20.82
C ILE A 192 -12.25 1.74 -22.14
N ILE A 193 -11.67 2.70 -22.84
CA ILE A 193 -12.24 3.23 -24.09
C ILE A 193 -12.28 2.14 -25.17
N ALA A 194 -11.21 1.36 -25.28
CA ALA A 194 -11.15 0.26 -26.23
C ALA A 194 -12.21 -0.82 -25.94
N LEU A 195 -12.32 -1.27 -24.68
CA LEU A 195 -13.32 -2.27 -24.27
C LEU A 195 -14.76 -1.75 -24.39
N LEU A 196 -15.00 -0.48 -24.07
CA LEU A 196 -16.29 0.15 -24.26
C LEU A 196 -16.69 0.19 -25.74
N THR A 197 -15.75 0.55 -26.62
CA THR A 197 -15.98 0.58 -28.08
C THR A 197 -16.32 -0.81 -28.61
N ILE A 198 -15.66 -1.85 -28.12
CA ILE A 198 -15.93 -3.24 -28.49
C ILE A 198 -17.33 -3.66 -28.00
N ASN A 199 -17.66 -3.38 -26.75
CA ASN A 199 -18.98 -3.70 -26.19
C ASN A 199 -20.11 -2.98 -26.94
N LEU A 200 -19.92 -1.71 -27.30
CA LEU A 200 -20.86 -0.97 -28.14
C LEU A 200 -20.97 -1.57 -29.55
N SER A 201 -19.85 -2.00 -30.14
CA SER A 201 -19.85 -2.66 -31.45
C SER A 201 -20.64 -3.97 -31.43
N PHE A 202 -20.50 -4.78 -30.37
CA PHE A 202 -21.32 -5.97 -30.16
C PHE A 202 -22.80 -5.63 -29.98
N GLY A 203 -23.11 -4.55 -29.25
CA GLY A 203 -24.48 -4.04 -29.14
C GLY A 203 -25.10 -3.72 -30.51
N VAL A 204 -24.36 -3.04 -31.39
CA VAL A 204 -24.81 -2.76 -32.77
C VAL A 204 -24.99 -4.04 -33.58
N MET A 205 -24.05 -4.98 -33.48
CA MET A 205 -24.11 -6.25 -34.22
C MET A 205 -25.31 -7.11 -33.80
N THR A 206 -25.61 -7.18 -32.50
CA THR A 206 -26.78 -7.92 -31.98
C THR A 206 -28.10 -7.29 -32.41
N ARG A 207 -28.13 -5.96 -32.61
CA ARG A 207 -29.28 -5.28 -33.22
C ARG A 207 -29.44 -5.63 -34.70
N ALA A 208 -28.34 -5.79 -35.44
CA ALA A 208 -28.37 -6.13 -36.86
C ALA A 208 -28.74 -7.61 -37.10
N ALA A 209 -28.26 -8.52 -36.25
CA ALA A 209 -28.54 -9.94 -36.31
C ALA A 209 -28.90 -10.48 -34.91
N PRO A 210 -30.19 -10.48 -34.52
CA PRO A 210 -30.62 -10.89 -33.17
C PRO A 210 -30.37 -12.37 -32.86
N GLN A 211 -30.08 -13.19 -33.88
CA GLN A 211 -29.64 -14.58 -33.75
C GLN A 211 -28.22 -14.73 -33.16
N LEU A 212 -27.41 -13.66 -33.12
CA LEU A 212 -26.11 -13.68 -32.45
C LEU A 212 -26.32 -13.54 -30.94
N ASN A 213 -26.18 -14.65 -30.22
CA ASN A 213 -26.26 -14.64 -28.77
C ASN A 213 -25.06 -13.88 -28.18
N ILE A 214 -25.32 -12.69 -27.63
CA ILE A 214 -24.32 -11.81 -27.00
C ILE A 214 -23.59 -12.48 -25.85
N PHE A 215 -24.23 -13.40 -25.14
CA PHE A 215 -23.61 -14.14 -24.04
C PHE A 215 -22.63 -15.21 -24.54
N SER A 216 -22.88 -15.80 -25.71
CA SER A 216 -21.99 -16.83 -26.25
C SER A 216 -20.80 -16.23 -26.98
N LEU A 217 -21.02 -15.19 -27.79
CA LEU A 217 -19.95 -14.60 -28.62
C LEU A 217 -19.28 -13.40 -27.94
N GLY A 218 -20.06 -12.54 -27.28
CA GLY A 218 -19.57 -11.28 -26.71
C GLY A 218 -18.53 -11.48 -25.62
N PHE A 219 -18.75 -12.43 -24.70
CA PHE A 219 -17.76 -12.74 -23.65
C PHE A 219 -16.46 -13.30 -24.21
N ALA A 220 -16.50 -14.18 -25.20
CA ALA A 220 -15.29 -14.76 -25.79
C ALA A 220 -14.41 -13.67 -26.45
N PHE A 221 -15.03 -12.74 -27.18
CA PHE A 221 -14.31 -11.63 -27.79
C PHE A 221 -13.85 -10.58 -26.78
N ALA A 222 -14.70 -10.18 -25.82
CA ALA A 222 -14.34 -9.22 -24.77
C ALA A 222 -13.17 -9.74 -23.92
N LEU A 223 -13.14 -11.05 -23.65
CA LEU A 223 -12.03 -11.71 -22.96
C LEU A 223 -10.74 -11.64 -23.77
N MET A 224 -10.78 -12.06 -25.04
CA MET A 224 -9.59 -12.09 -25.92
C MET A 224 -8.98 -10.70 -26.05
N VAL A 225 -9.81 -9.68 -26.34
CA VAL A 225 -9.32 -8.32 -26.51
C VAL A 225 -8.94 -7.69 -25.17
N GLY A 226 -9.66 -8.00 -24.09
CA GLY A 226 -9.33 -7.55 -22.74
C GLY A 226 -7.94 -8.01 -22.30
N LEU A 227 -7.61 -9.28 -22.54
CA LEU A 227 -6.26 -9.81 -22.26
C LEU A 227 -5.19 -9.18 -23.15
N LEU A 228 -5.49 -8.92 -24.43
CA LEU A 228 -4.58 -8.24 -25.36
C LEU A 228 -4.28 -6.80 -24.92
N ILE A 229 -5.31 -6.07 -24.49
CA ILE A 229 -5.18 -4.72 -23.93
C ILE A 229 -4.37 -4.74 -22.65
N CYS A 230 -4.62 -5.71 -21.76
CA CYS A 230 -3.83 -5.86 -20.54
C CYS A 230 -2.34 -6.08 -20.89
N TRP A 231 -2.04 -6.95 -21.85
CA TRP A 231 -0.69 -7.17 -22.34
C TRP A 231 -0.05 -5.89 -22.88
N TYR A 232 -0.80 -5.07 -23.62
CA TYR A 232 -0.32 -3.77 -24.11
C TYR A 232 -0.02 -2.78 -22.97
N ILE A 233 -0.89 -2.70 -21.96
CA ILE A 233 -0.71 -1.82 -20.80
C ILE A 233 0.52 -2.22 -19.99
N LEU A 234 0.83 -3.52 -19.88
CA LEU A 234 2.01 -4.00 -19.16
C LEU A 234 3.32 -3.43 -19.71
N ALA A 235 3.41 -3.19 -21.02
CA ALA A 235 4.63 -2.65 -21.64
C ALA A 235 4.98 -1.23 -21.14
N GLY A 236 3.99 -0.43 -20.77
CA GLY A 236 4.16 0.95 -20.27
C GLY A 236 3.93 1.10 -18.77
N LEU A 237 3.71 0.02 -18.02
CA LEU A 237 3.28 0.11 -16.62
C LEU A 237 4.36 0.68 -15.70
N TYR A 238 5.64 0.40 -15.99
CA TYR A 238 6.76 0.79 -15.13
C TYR A 238 6.94 2.31 -15.03
N SER A 239 6.77 3.06 -16.13
CA SER A 239 6.89 4.52 -16.09
C SER A 239 5.79 5.16 -15.23
N HIS A 240 4.57 4.61 -15.28
CA HIS A 240 3.47 5.02 -14.41
C HIS A 240 3.73 4.66 -12.94
N TYR A 241 4.39 3.54 -12.69
CA TYR A 241 4.85 3.16 -11.35
C TYR A 241 5.86 4.15 -10.79
N GLU A 242 6.90 4.54 -11.54
CA GLU A 242 7.90 5.50 -11.05
C GLU A 242 7.29 6.86 -10.70
N LEU A 243 6.42 7.39 -11.57
CA LEU A 243 5.73 8.66 -11.32
C LEU A 243 4.88 8.60 -10.04
N TYR A 244 4.19 7.48 -9.82
CA TYR A 244 3.33 7.32 -8.66
C TYR A 244 4.11 7.01 -7.38
N TRP A 245 5.23 6.30 -7.50
CA TRP A 245 6.17 6.08 -6.40
C TRP A 245 6.76 7.39 -5.89
N ALA A 246 7.15 8.31 -6.80
CA ALA A 246 7.67 9.62 -6.42
C ALA A 246 6.64 10.44 -5.59
N LEU A 247 5.37 10.42 -5.97
CA LEU A 247 4.29 11.04 -5.19
C LEU A 247 4.11 10.38 -3.81
N GLY A 248 4.25 9.06 -3.74
CA GLY A 248 4.22 8.32 -2.47
C GLY A 248 5.38 8.67 -1.55
N GLU A 249 6.59 8.79 -2.10
CA GLU A 249 7.77 9.22 -1.36
C GLU A 249 7.59 10.64 -0.80
N GLU A 250 7.13 11.59 -1.62
CA GLU A 250 6.87 12.97 -1.21
C GLU A 250 5.83 13.04 -0.08
N GLN A 251 4.77 12.24 -0.15
CA GLN A 251 3.79 12.15 0.93
C GLN A 251 4.40 11.67 2.25
N ILE A 252 5.26 10.66 2.21
CA ILE A 252 5.93 10.16 3.41
C ILE A 252 6.88 11.22 3.94
N CYS A 253 7.64 11.91 3.07
CA CYS A 253 8.51 13.01 3.44
C CYS A 253 7.74 14.14 4.13
N SER A 254 6.60 14.56 3.57
CA SER A 254 5.70 15.55 4.17
C SER A 254 5.21 15.10 5.55
N LEU A 255 4.79 13.83 5.67
CA LEU A 255 4.31 13.24 6.92
C LEU A 255 5.37 13.27 8.03
N ILE A 256 6.64 13.03 7.68
CA ILE A 256 7.76 13.09 8.63
C ILE A 256 8.42 14.48 8.67
N ARG A 257 7.91 15.49 7.95
CA ARG A 257 8.48 16.86 7.85
C ARG A 257 9.95 16.88 7.43
N LEU A 258 10.33 15.95 6.56
CA LEU A 258 11.65 15.90 5.95
C LEU A 258 11.62 16.71 4.66
N ASN A 259 12.61 17.57 4.46
CA ASN A 259 12.81 18.27 3.19
C ASN A 259 13.37 17.28 2.16
N CYS A 260 12.45 16.66 1.43
CA CYS A 260 12.66 16.05 0.13
C CYS A 260 12.32 17.12 -0.93
#